data_AF-B5KGD9-F1
#
_entry.id   AF-B5KGD9-F1
#
_cell.length_a   1.000
_cell.length_b   1.000
_cell.length_c   1.000
_cell.angle_alpha   90.00
_cell.angle_beta   90.00
_cell.angle_gamma   90.00
#
_symmetry.space_group_name_H-M   'P 1'
#
loop_
_entity.id
_entity.type
_entity.pdbx_description
1 polymer ?
#
loop_
_entity_poly.entity_id
_entity_poly.type
_entity_poly.pdbx_seq_one_letter_code
_entity_poly.pdbx_strand_id
1 'polypeptide(L)'
;QTVEFDSYMIPMNENQINDFRLLDVDNRMAVPFNSQIRMLVTAADVLHSWTIPSISVKIDATPGRLNQVSFLINRTGIFFGQCSEICGANHSFMPIVMESISYEYFMKWISSMSEI
;
A
#
# COMPACT_ATOMS: atom_id res chain seq x y z
N GLN A 1 -16.48 -12.14 3.34
CA GLN A 1 -15.93 -11.19 4.32
C GLN A 1 -15.13 -10.14 3.60
N THR A 2 -15.16 -8.91 4.10
CA THR A 2 -14.28 -7.84 3.66
C THR A 2 -13.03 -7.89 4.55
N VAL A 3 -11.84 -7.87 3.94
CA VAL A 3 -10.57 -7.76 4.68
C VAL A 3 -10.18 -6.29 4.71
N GLU A 4 -9.95 -5.75 5.90
CA GLU A 4 -9.51 -4.38 6.13
C GLU A 4 -8.43 -4.35 7.21
N PHE A 5 -7.46 -3.44 7.07
CA PHE A 5 -6.39 -3.21 8.03
C PHE A 5 -5.77 -1.83 7.79
N ASP A 6 -5.12 -1.31 8.82
CA ASP A 6 -4.33 -0.09 8.74
C ASP A 6 -2.85 -0.42 8.50
N SER A 7 -2.14 0.48 7.81
CA SER A 7 -0.72 0.36 7.49
C SER A 7 -0.01 1.63 7.97
N TYR A 8 0.84 1.49 8.98
CA TYR A 8 1.58 2.57 9.60
C TYR A 8 3.08 2.40 9.41
N MET A 9 3.79 3.52 9.27
CA MET A 9 5.25 3.55 9.24
C MET A 9 5.82 2.95 10.53
N ILE A 10 6.79 2.05 10.41
CA ILE A 10 7.49 1.51 11.58
C ILE A 10 8.27 2.65 12.26
N PRO A 11 8.06 2.90 13.56
CA PRO A 11 8.82 3.91 14.31
C PRO A 11 10.33 3.62 14.30
N MET A 12 11.16 4.68 14.27
CA MET A 12 12.62 4.54 14.19
C MET A 12 13.24 3.73 15.35
N ASN A 13 12.62 3.74 16.52
CA ASN A 13 13.02 2.98 17.70
C ASN A 13 12.68 1.48 17.60
N GLU A 14 11.79 1.09 16.70
CA GLU A 14 11.35 -0.29 16.47
C GLU A 14 11.92 -0.89 15.17
N ASN A 15 12.60 -0.05 14.37
CA ASN A 15 13.17 -0.42 13.09
C ASN A 15 14.30 -1.46 13.26
N GLN A 16 14.21 -2.57 12.54
CA GLN A 16 15.24 -3.59 12.53
C GLN A 16 16.42 -3.17 11.64
N ILE A 17 17.55 -3.86 11.76
CA ILE A 17 18.79 -3.56 11.01
C ILE A 17 18.56 -3.58 9.48
N ASN A 18 17.62 -4.40 9.01
CA ASN A 18 17.35 -4.60 7.59
C ASN A 18 16.19 -3.74 7.05
N ASP A 19 15.55 -2.95 7.91
CA ASP A 19 14.40 -2.14 7.52
C ASP A 19 14.85 -0.79 6.94
N PHE A 20 14.14 -0.35 5.91
CA PHE A 20 14.34 0.95 5.30
C PHE A 20 13.69 2.05 6.14
N ARG A 21 14.54 2.91 6.69
CA ARG A 21 14.15 4.11 7.44
C ARG A 21 13.11 4.94 6.65
N LEU A 22 11.96 5.19 7.28
CA LEU A 22 10.80 5.94 6.74
C LEU A 22 10.02 5.28 5.60
N LEU A 23 10.37 4.05 5.20
CA LEU A 23 9.72 3.36 4.08
C LEU A 23 8.98 2.09 4.51
N ASP A 24 9.49 1.38 5.51
CA ASP A 24 8.82 0.17 5.99
C ASP A 24 7.57 0.47 6.82
N VAL A 25 6.62 -0.45 6.75
CA VAL A 25 5.32 -0.42 7.41
C VAL A 25 5.08 -1.72 8.18
N ASP A 26 4.21 -1.65 9.18
CA ASP A 26 3.77 -2.80 9.97
C ASP A 26 2.99 -3.83 9.14
N ASN A 27 2.05 -3.38 8.31
CA ASN A 27 1.19 -4.22 7.48
C ASN A 27 1.36 -3.84 6.00
N ARG A 28 1.92 -4.74 5.20
CA ARG A 28 2.11 -4.55 3.76
C ARG A 28 0.85 -4.99 2.99
N MET A 29 0.51 -4.28 1.92
CA MET A 29 -0.57 -4.67 1.03
C MET A 29 -0.09 -5.80 0.10
N ALA A 30 -0.65 -7.00 0.23
CA ALA A 30 -0.37 -8.09 -0.68
C ALA A 30 -1.23 -8.02 -1.96
N VAL A 31 -0.64 -8.31 -3.12
CA VAL A 31 -1.34 -8.46 -4.40
C VAL A 31 -0.80 -9.67 -5.18
N PRO A 32 -1.62 -10.39 -5.95
CA PRO A 32 -1.13 -11.47 -6.80
C PRO A 32 -0.43 -10.93 -8.05
N PHE A 33 0.78 -11.41 -8.36
CA PHE A 33 1.44 -11.10 -9.64
C PHE A 33 0.69 -11.72 -10.83
N ASN A 34 0.93 -11.20 -12.04
CA ASN A 34 0.27 -11.60 -13.30
C ASN A 34 -1.27 -11.53 -13.26
N SER A 35 -1.83 -10.72 -12.37
CA SER A 35 -3.26 -10.48 -12.26
C SER A 35 -3.57 -9.00 -12.50
N GLN A 36 -4.65 -8.72 -13.21
CA GLN A 36 -5.11 -7.34 -13.39
C GLN A 36 -5.77 -6.87 -12.09
N ILE A 37 -5.14 -5.89 -11.44
CA ILE A 37 -5.66 -5.30 -10.20
C ILE A 37 -6.41 -4.01 -10.55
N ARG A 38 -7.62 -3.85 -9.99
CA ARG A 38 -8.35 -2.58 -9.99
C ARG A 38 -8.27 -2.01 -8.57
N MET A 39 -7.70 -0.82 -8.44
CA MET A 39 -7.60 -0.11 -7.18
C MET A 39 -8.55 1.09 -7.19
N LEU A 40 -9.29 1.25 -6.10
CA LEU A 40 -10.16 2.39 -5.85
C LEU A 40 -9.52 3.20 -4.72
N VAL A 41 -9.34 4.50 -4.92
CA VAL A 41 -8.64 5.38 -3.99
C VAL A 41 -9.50 6.59 -3.67
N THR A 42 -9.66 6.85 -2.37
CA THR A 42 -10.36 8.01 -1.79
C THR A 42 -9.65 8.39 -0.49
N ALA A 43 -9.94 9.57 0.04
CA ALA A 43 -9.49 9.99 1.37
C ALA A 43 -10.68 10.19 2.31
N ALA A 44 -10.44 10.05 3.62
CA ALA A 44 -11.44 10.26 4.67
C ALA A 44 -11.37 11.69 5.26
N ASP A 45 -10.24 12.38 5.10
CA ASP A 45 -9.95 13.67 5.74
C ASP A 45 -9.57 14.77 4.74
N VAL A 46 -8.31 14.83 4.33
CA VAL A 46 -7.72 15.83 3.44
C VAL A 46 -7.24 15.18 2.15
N LEU A 47 -6.59 15.95 1.28
CA LEU A 47 -5.96 15.40 0.09
C LEU A 47 -4.75 14.54 0.45
N HIS A 48 -4.66 13.37 -0.18
CA HIS A 48 -3.46 12.55 -0.21
C HIS A 48 -3.21 12.09 -1.65
N SER A 49 -2.10 11.38 -1.90
CA SER A 49 -1.87 10.74 -3.20
C SER A 49 -1.19 9.40 -3.00
N TRP A 50 -1.87 8.33 -3.41
CA TRP A 50 -1.34 6.98 -3.38
C TRP A 50 -0.37 6.79 -4.55
N THR A 51 0.91 6.53 -4.24
CA THR A 51 1.97 6.52 -5.26
C THR A 51 2.96 5.39 -5.01
N ILE A 52 3.17 4.55 -6.03
CA ILE A 52 4.29 3.61 -6.11
C ILE A 52 5.01 3.84 -7.45
N PRO A 53 6.16 4.53 -7.45
CA PRO A 53 6.84 4.93 -8.69
C PRO A 53 7.29 3.75 -9.55
N SER A 54 7.71 2.65 -8.94
CA SER A 54 8.24 1.46 -9.63
C SER A 54 7.19 0.69 -10.44
N ILE A 55 5.90 0.91 -10.18
CA ILE A 55 4.78 0.43 -11.03
C ILE A 55 4.13 1.57 -11.82
N SER A 56 4.72 2.77 -11.82
CA SER A 56 4.22 3.97 -12.51
C SER A 56 2.78 4.35 -12.13
N VAL A 57 2.37 4.10 -10.88
CA VAL A 57 1.05 4.49 -10.37
C VAL A 57 1.21 5.68 -9.44
N LYS A 58 0.51 6.77 -9.76
CA LYS A 58 0.22 7.91 -8.90
C LYS A 58 -1.26 8.22 -9.05
N ILE A 59 -2.02 8.25 -7.96
CA ILE A 59 -3.44 8.57 -7.98
C ILE A 59 -3.82 9.35 -6.73
N ASP A 60 -4.47 10.50 -6.92
CA ASP A 60 -4.88 11.35 -5.83
C ASP A 60 -6.05 10.71 -5.06
N ALA A 61 -5.96 10.74 -3.74
CA ALA A 61 -7.02 10.39 -2.81
C ALA A 61 -7.73 11.68 -2.42
N THR A 62 -8.96 11.87 -2.90
CA THR A 62 -9.72 13.11 -2.76
C THR A 62 -10.98 12.86 -1.92
N PRO A 63 -11.21 13.59 -0.81
CA PRO A 63 -12.41 13.39 -0.02
C PRO A 63 -13.67 13.61 -0.86
N GLY A 64 -14.62 12.68 -0.77
CA GLY A 64 -15.87 12.72 -1.55
C GLY A 64 -15.74 12.29 -3.02
N ARG A 65 -14.57 11.78 -3.45
CA ARG A 65 -14.37 11.26 -4.81
C ARG A 65 -13.59 9.95 -4.78
N LEU A 66 -14.12 8.96 -5.50
CA LEU A 66 -13.53 7.65 -5.65
C LEU A 66 -12.83 7.55 -7.01
N ASN A 67 -11.51 7.68 -7.01
CA ASN A 67 -10.68 7.53 -8.20
C ASN A 67 -10.35 6.06 -8.44
N GLN A 68 -10.22 5.66 -9.71
CA GLN A 68 -9.91 4.28 -10.10
C GLN A 68 -8.64 4.24 -10.94
N VAL A 69 -7.76 3.28 -10.64
CA VAL A 69 -6.64 2.90 -11.49
C VAL A 69 -6.63 1.38 -11.68
N SER A 70 -6.02 0.91 -12.75
CA SER A 70 -5.76 -0.51 -12.93
C SER A 70 -4.31 -0.73 -13.34
N PHE A 71 -3.69 -1.76 -12.78
CA PHE A 71 -2.30 -2.10 -13.04
C PHE A 71 -2.10 -3.61 -13.03
N LEU A 72 -1.00 -4.04 -13.64
CA LEU A 72 -0.57 -5.43 -13.69
C LEU A 72 0.91 -5.50 -13.34
N ILE A 73 1.26 -6.36 -12.38
CA ILE A 73 2.64 -6.56 -11.94
C ILE A 73 3.11 -7.90 -12.49
N ASN A 74 4.16 -7.90 -13.31
CA ASN A 74 4.67 -9.10 -14.00
C ASN A 74 5.76 -9.87 -13.24
N ARG A 75 6.10 -9.43 -12.01
CA ARG A 75 7.13 -10.02 -11.18
C ARG A 75 6.74 -10.02 -9.71
N THR A 76 7.31 -10.94 -8.95
CA THR A 76 7.23 -10.92 -7.49
C THR A 76 8.19 -9.88 -6.91
N GLY A 77 7.91 -9.42 -5.68
CA GLY A 77 8.78 -8.52 -4.95
C GLY A 77 8.04 -7.49 -4.11
N ILE A 78 8.82 -6.66 -3.42
CA ILE A 78 8.31 -5.58 -2.57
C ILE A 78 8.49 -4.25 -3.31
N PHE A 79 7.42 -3.46 -3.35
CA PHE A 79 7.36 -2.17 -4.04
C PHE A 79 7.05 -1.08 -3.02
N PHE A 80 7.87 -0.05 -3.02
CA PHE A 80 7.80 1.06 -2.08
C PHE A 80 7.23 2.32 -2.74
N GLY A 81 6.54 3.09 -1.93
CA GLY A 81 5.85 4.31 -2.30
C GLY A 81 5.72 5.26 -1.11
N GLN A 82 5.31 6.49 -1.39
CA GLN A 82 5.05 7.51 -0.38
C GLN A 82 3.87 8.39 -0.81
N CYS A 83 3.21 9.03 0.16
CA CYS A 83 2.24 10.06 -0.15
C CYS A 83 2.88 11.18 -0.99
N SER A 84 2.24 11.54 -2.11
CA SER A 84 2.76 12.54 -3.06
C SER A 84 1.88 13.78 -3.19
N GLU A 85 1.10 14.08 -2.15
CA GLU A 85 0.26 15.27 -2.01
C GLU A 85 0.31 15.77 -0.56
N ILE A 86 0.49 17.08 -0.37
CA ILE A 86 0.73 17.65 0.97
C ILE A 86 -0.50 17.47 1.88
N CYS A 87 -0.34 16.73 2.98
CA CYS A 87 -1.45 16.32 3.84
C CYS A 87 -1.30 16.68 5.32
N GLY A 88 -0.27 17.45 5.69
CA GLY A 88 -0.07 17.96 7.06
C GLY A 88 1.30 17.61 7.65
N ALA A 89 1.39 17.64 8.99
CA ALA A 89 2.67 17.51 9.71
C ALA A 89 3.40 16.19 9.44
N ASN A 90 2.65 15.10 9.29
CA ASN A 90 3.20 13.76 9.09
C ASN A 90 3.21 13.33 7.60
N HIS A 91 3.12 14.28 6.67
CA HIS A 91 3.08 14.01 5.24
C HIS A 91 4.24 13.11 4.76
N SER A 92 5.44 13.31 5.29
CA SER A 92 6.63 12.52 4.94
C SER A 92 6.70 11.14 5.62
N PHE A 93 5.74 10.80 6.48
CA PHE A 93 5.78 9.64 7.40
C PHE A 93 4.61 8.67 7.20
N MET A 94 4.05 8.65 5.99
CA MET A 94 3.00 7.73 5.56
C MET A 94 3.42 6.99 4.28
N PRO A 95 4.40 6.07 4.38
CA PRO A 95 4.84 5.28 3.25
C PRO A 95 3.80 4.24 2.83
N ILE A 96 3.99 3.71 1.63
CA ILE A 96 3.15 2.67 1.04
C ILE A 96 4.07 1.51 0.70
N VAL A 97 3.72 0.31 1.16
CA VAL A 97 4.46 -0.91 0.80
C VAL A 97 3.49 -1.95 0.24
N MET A 98 3.76 -2.37 -0.98
CA MET A 98 3.00 -3.41 -1.68
C MET A 98 3.89 -4.62 -1.91
N GLU A 99 3.38 -5.81 -1.62
CA GLU A 99 4.05 -7.07 -1.89
C GLU A 99 3.34 -7.82 -3.02
N SER A 100 4.07 -8.08 -4.10
CA SER A 100 3.61 -8.89 -5.23
C SER A 100 4.00 -10.34 -4.98
N ILE A 101 3.02 -11.20 -4.69
CA ILE A 101 3.19 -12.60 -4.30
C ILE A 101 2.44 -13.54 -5.25
N SER A 102 2.71 -14.85 -5.18
CA SER A 102 1.97 -15.81 -5.99
C SER A 102 0.51 -15.87 -5.57
N TYR A 103 -0.37 -16.27 -6.49
CA TYR A 103 -1.79 -16.45 -6.20
C TYR A 103 -2.04 -17.37 -5.00
N GLU A 104 -1.26 -18.45 -4.87
CA GLU A 104 -1.38 -19.38 -3.73
C GLU A 104 -1.07 -18.71 -2.39
N TYR A 105 0.00 -17.92 -2.32
CA TYR A 105 0.33 -17.17 -1.10
C TYR A 105 -0.67 -16.05 -0.84
N PHE A 106 -1.18 -15.40 -1.90
CA PHE A 106 -2.24 -14.40 -1.77
C PHE A 106 -3.52 -14.98 -1.18
N MET A 107 -3.96 -16.16 -1.64
CA MET A 107 -5.13 -16.82 -1.07
C MET A 107 -4.94 -17.23 0.39
N LYS A 108 -3.72 -17.68 0.76
CA LYS A 108 -3.38 -17.96 2.16
C LYS A 108 -3.42 -16.69 3.02
N TRP A 109 -2.87 -15.58 2.50
CA TRP A 109 -2.88 -14.28 3.17
C TRP A 109 -4.30 -13.76 3.37
N ILE A 110 -5.18 -13.88 2.36
CA ILE A 110 -6.60 -13.55 2.49
C ILE A 110 -7.26 -14.41 3.57
N SER A 111 -7.03 -15.72 3.58
CA SER A 111 -7.58 -16.63 4.60
C SER A 111 -7.16 -16.21 6.01
N SER A 112 -5.85 -15.99 6.21
CA SER A 112 -5.32 -15.61 7.53
C SER A 112 -5.86 -14.27 8.01
N MET A 113 -6.08 -13.30 7.11
CA MET A 113 -6.65 -12.01 7.45
C MET A 113 -8.17 -12.05 7.66
N SER A 114 -8.85 -13.05 7.10
CA SER A 114 -10.30 -13.23 7.27
C SER A 114 -10.70 -14.04 8.50
N GLU A 115 -9.75 -14.79 9.06
CA GLU A 115 -9.91 -15.58 10.30
C GLU A 115 -9.66 -14.75 11.58
N ILE A 116 -9.18 -13.51 11.41
CA ILE A 116 -9.08 -12.47 12.45
C ILE A 116 -10.43 -11.74 12.52
#